data_AF-A0A7K2NYQ6-F1
#
_entry.id   AF-A0A7K2NYQ6-F1
#
_cell.length_a   1.000
_cell.length_b   1.000
_cell.length_c   1.000
_cell.angle_alpha   90.00
_cell.angle_beta   90.00
_cell.angle_gamma   90.00
#
_symmetry.space_group_name_H-M   'P 1'
#
loop_
_entity.id
_entity.type
_entity.pdbx_description
1 polymer ?
#
loop_
_entity_poly.entity_id
_entity_poly.type
_entity_poly.pdbx_seq_one_letter_code
_entity_poly.pdbx_strand_id
1 'polypeptide(L)'
;KLARLAKEHTVDLIAIGNGTASRETDKLAGELITKHPELKLTKVMVSEAGASVYSASAFASQELPDMDVSLRGAVSIARRLQDPLAELVKIDPKSIGVGQYQHDLSEVKLSRSLDAVVEDCVNGVGVDVNTASAPLLARVSGITSGLAENIVAHRDANGPFSSRTALKKVSRLGPKAYEQCAGFLRIRGGDDPLDASSVHPEAYPVVRRMVKTAGQEVTGLIGNTSVLRSLKADQFVDETFGLPTVTDILRELEKPGRDPRPAFKTATFKEGVEKISDLSSGMVLEGVVTNVAAFGAFVDVGVHQDGLVHVSAMSRTFVKDPRDVVKPGDIVKVKVMDVDIPRKRISLTLRLDDEAAPQGEPKKERGGRPPRQRQQRQGGSGGGKGRPSSAPAASNGAMADALRRAGLA
;
A
#
# COMPACT_ATOMS: atom_id res chain seq x y z
N LYS A 1 19.80 14.31 24.21
CA LYS A 1 20.39 14.18 22.86
C LYS A 1 19.35 14.43 21.76
N LEU A 2 18.23 13.72 21.73
CA LEU A 2 17.16 13.91 20.71
C LEU A 2 16.65 15.35 20.63
N ALA A 3 16.33 15.99 21.76
CA ALA A 3 15.92 17.40 21.78
C ALA A 3 16.94 18.36 21.15
N ARG A 4 18.25 18.09 21.35
CA ARG A 4 19.33 18.88 20.73
C ARG A 4 19.31 18.72 19.21
N LEU A 5 19.25 17.49 18.72
CA LEU A 5 19.21 17.21 17.28
C LEU A 5 17.97 17.81 16.62
N ALA A 6 16.81 17.67 17.26
CA ALA A 6 15.56 18.23 16.78
C ALA A 6 15.62 19.76 16.66
N LYS A 7 16.20 20.43 17.66
CA LYS A 7 16.41 21.88 17.64
C LYS A 7 17.46 22.32 16.60
N GLU A 8 18.58 21.61 16.52
CA GLU A 8 19.71 21.95 15.65
C GLU A 8 19.34 21.82 14.16
N HIS A 9 18.53 20.82 13.81
CA HIS A 9 18.14 20.55 12.42
C HIS A 9 16.71 20.97 12.10
N THR A 10 16.02 21.68 12.99
CA THR A 10 14.62 22.12 12.81
C THR A 10 13.73 20.95 12.37
N VAL A 11 13.76 19.87 13.16
CA VAL A 11 12.99 18.66 12.85
C VAL A 11 11.52 18.90 13.15
N ASP A 12 10.64 18.56 12.21
CA ASP A 12 9.17 18.60 12.39
C ASP A 12 8.59 17.21 12.71
N LEU A 13 9.19 16.15 12.15
CA LEU A 13 8.64 14.79 12.18
C LEU A 13 9.61 13.78 12.79
N ILE A 14 9.09 12.85 13.58
CA ILE A 14 9.82 11.70 14.13
C ILE A 14 9.23 10.43 13.51
N ALA A 15 9.98 9.76 12.64
CA ALA A 15 9.63 8.45 12.09
C ALA A 15 10.10 7.34 13.03
N ILE A 16 9.20 6.44 13.43
CA ILE A 16 9.49 5.31 14.32
C ILE A 16 9.17 4.02 13.58
N GLY A 17 10.15 3.14 13.41
CA GLY A 17 9.94 1.81 12.82
C GLY A 17 9.01 0.96 13.69
N ASN A 18 8.11 0.20 13.07
CA ASN A 18 7.14 -0.66 13.76
C ASN A 18 7.68 -2.06 14.15
N GLY A 19 9.00 -2.21 14.31
CA GLY A 19 9.64 -3.45 14.70
C GLY A 19 9.79 -3.67 16.20
N THR A 20 10.88 -4.34 16.56
CA THR A 20 11.24 -4.64 17.95
C THR A 20 11.49 -3.36 18.74
N ALA A 21 10.95 -3.30 19.97
CA ALA A 21 11.04 -2.14 20.87
C ALA A 21 10.42 -0.83 20.32
N SER A 22 9.54 -0.94 19.31
CA SER A 22 8.87 0.21 18.70
C SER A 22 7.98 0.98 19.68
N ARG A 23 7.38 0.33 20.67
CA ARG A 23 6.54 0.99 21.69
C ARG A 23 7.33 1.79 22.69
N GLU A 24 8.42 1.21 23.19
CA GLU A 24 9.33 1.88 24.11
C GLU A 24 9.91 3.12 23.42
N THR A 25 10.19 3.02 22.12
CA THR A 25 10.64 4.13 21.29
C THR A 25 9.53 5.16 21.04
N ASP A 26 8.29 4.73 20.80
CA ASP A 26 7.12 5.59 20.64
C ASP A 26 6.75 6.35 21.93
N LYS A 27 6.91 5.69 23.08
CA LYS A 27 6.80 6.31 24.40
C LYS A 27 7.90 7.33 24.64
N LEU A 28 9.15 6.99 24.32
CA LEU A 28 10.28 7.92 24.38
C LEU A 28 10.04 9.17 23.52
N ALA A 29 9.51 9.00 22.31
CA ALA A 29 9.15 10.11 21.43
C ALA A 29 7.99 10.95 22.00
N GLY A 30 6.98 10.32 22.61
CA GLY A 30 5.91 11.02 23.32
C GLY A 30 6.44 11.86 24.49
N GLU A 31 7.30 11.28 25.33
CA GLU A 31 7.95 12.01 26.43
C GLU A 31 8.79 13.19 25.94
N LEU A 32 9.47 13.05 24.80
CA LEU A 32 10.23 14.13 24.17
C LEU A 32 9.32 15.29 23.75
N ILE A 33 8.19 14.98 23.09
CA ILE A 33 7.19 15.97 22.66
C ILE A 33 6.62 16.71 23.87
N THR A 34 6.23 15.99 24.92
CA THR A 34 5.66 16.58 26.15
C THR A 34 6.67 17.45 26.90
N LYS A 35 7.94 17.04 26.96
CA LYS A 35 9.01 17.82 27.63
C LYS A 35 9.45 19.05 26.84
N HIS A 36 9.26 19.05 25.51
CA HIS A 36 9.74 20.10 24.61
C HIS A 36 8.64 20.55 23.62
N PRO A 37 7.52 21.13 24.12
CA PRO A 37 6.42 21.57 23.26
C PRO A 37 6.83 22.67 22.28
N GLU A 38 7.90 23.42 22.56
CA GLU A 38 8.46 24.45 21.68
C GLU A 38 8.97 23.90 20.34
N LEU A 39 9.33 22.61 20.28
CA LEU A 39 9.85 21.97 19.07
C LEU A 39 8.74 21.56 18.10
N LYS A 40 7.46 21.54 18.51
CA LYS A 40 6.30 21.21 17.68
C LYS A 40 6.43 19.88 16.92
N LEU A 41 7.11 18.91 17.53
CA LEU A 41 7.39 17.62 16.92
C LEU A 41 6.11 16.78 16.77
N THR A 42 5.99 16.09 15.64
CA THR A 42 4.94 15.09 15.42
C THR A 42 5.58 13.71 15.24
N LYS A 43 5.20 12.74 16.06
CA LYS A 43 5.66 11.35 15.93
C LYS A 43 4.75 10.53 15.02
N VAL A 44 5.34 9.64 14.21
CA VAL A 44 4.62 8.78 13.28
C VAL A 44 5.24 7.39 13.28
N MET A 45 4.39 6.38 13.42
CA MET A 45 4.76 4.98 13.20
C MET A 45 4.87 4.68 11.70
N VAL A 46 5.97 4.06 11.30
CA VAL A 46 6.30 3.73 9.90
C VAL A 46 6.64 2.26 9.81
N SER A 47 6.19 1.59 8.74
CA SER A 47 6.58 0.22 8.47
C SER A 47 8.10 0.13 8.28
N GLU A 48 8.78 -0.75 9.00
CA GLU A 48 10.20 -1.05 8.78
C GLU A 48 10.42 -2.18 7.75
N ALA A 49 9.34 -2.68 7.14
CA ALA A 49 9.39 -3.84 6.27
C ALA A 49 10.33 -3.58 5.07
N GLY A 50 11.31 -4.47 4.89
CA GLY A 50 12.38 -4.34 3.90
C GLY A 50 13.51 -3.34 4.24
N ALA A 51 13.47 -2.61 5.36
CA ALA A 51 14.51 -1.64 5.73
C ALA A 51 15.86 -2.31 6.01
N SER A 52 15.85 -3.51 6.61
CA SER A 52 17.06 -4.33 6.80
C SER A 52 17.63 -4.79 5.45
N VAL A 53 16.78 -5.23 4.52
CA VAL A 53 17.20 -5.62 3.16
C VAL A 53 17.81 -4.44 2.41
N TYR A 54 17.21 -3.24 2.51
CA TYR A 54 17.80 -2.01 1.99
C TYR A 54 19.18 -1.77 2.59
N SER A 55 19.31 -1.76 3.92
CA SER A 55 20.56 -1.41 4.62
C SER A 55 21.77 -2.25 4.20
N ALA A 56 21.54 -3.54 3.92
CA ALA A 56 22.55 -4.50 3.48
C ALA A 56 22.74 -4.55 1.95
N SER A 57 21.96 -3.78 1.19
CA SER A 57 22.03 -3.79 -0.27
C SER A 57 23.29 -3.10 -0.81
N ALA A 58 23.69 -3.49 -2.03
CA ALA A 58 24.75 -2.81 -2.77
C ALA A 58 24.38 -1.34 -3.04
N PHE A 59 23.10 -1.06 -3.34
CA PHE A 59 22.62 0.29 -3.59
C PHE A 59 22.79 1.19 -2.35
N ALA A 60 22.36 0.74 -1.16
CA ALA A 60 22.53 1.51 0.07
C ALA A 60 24.00 1.71 0.43
N SER A 61 24.87 0.75 0.09
CA SER A 61 26.32 0.90 0.27
C SER A 61 26.93 1.95 -0.66
N GLN A 62 26.38 2.14 -1.85
CA GLN A 62 26.80 3.21 -2.77
C GLN A 62 26.23 4.57 -2.34
N GLU A 63 24.98 4.58 -1.85
CA GLU A 63 24.30 5.80 -1.42
C GLU A 63 24.87 6.36 -0.11
N LEU A 64 25.28 5.49 0.81
CA LEU A 64 25.75 5.83 2.16
C LEU A 64 27.04 5.05 2.51
N PRO A 65 28.16 5.30 1.81
CA PRO A 65 29.37 4.48 1.91
C PRO A 65 30.00 4.50 3.30
N ASP A 66 30.03 5.67 3.95
CA ASP A 66 30.67 5.88 5.25
C ASP A 66 29.74 5.57 6.45
N MET A 67 28.53 5.07 6.18
CA MET A 67 27.54 4.79 7.21
C MET A 67 27.49 3.29 7.53
N ASP A 68 27.51 2.96 8.82
CA ASP A 68 27.31 1.59 9.29
C ASP A 68 25.94 1.03 8.87
N VAL A 69 25.89 -0.27 8.58
CA VAL A 69 24.69 -0.98 8.11
C VAL A 69 23.52 -0.79 9.08
N SER A 70 23.76 -0.80 10.40
CA SER A 70 22.70 -0.63 11.40
C SER A 70 22.03 0.75 11.36
N LEU A 71 22.73 1.79 10.88
CA LEU A 71 22.22 3.16 10.80
C LEU A 71 21.48 3.44 9.49
N ARG A 72 21.84 2.74 8.40
CA ARG A 72 21.17 2.90 7.10
C ARG A 72 19.69 2.56 7.16
N GLY A 73 19.30 1.59 8.00
CA GLY A 73 17.89 1.26 8.26
C GLY A 73 17.10 2.46 8.81
N ALA A 74 17.69 3.23 9.74
CA ALA A 74 17.07 4.43 10.30
C ALA A 74 16.89 5.54 9.24
N VAL A 75 17.85 5.68 8.33
CA VAL A 75 17.73 6.60 7.18
C VAL A 75 16.55 6.21 6.28
N SER A 76 16.38 4.90 6.01
CA SER A 76 15.26 4.40 5.20
C SER A 76 13.91 4.65 5.88
N ILE A 77 13.80 4.41 7.18
CA ILE A 77 12.57 4.70 7.95
C ILE A 77 12.20 6.18 7.88
N ALA A 78 13.18 7.08 8.06
CA ALA A 78 12.95 8.52 7.96
C ALA A 78 12.49 8.96 6.56
N ARG A 79 13.14 8.44 5.50
CA ARG A 79 12.78 8.76 4.11
C ARG A 79 11.44 8.19 3.69
N ARG A 80 11.07 7.01 4.18
CA ARG A 80 9.76 6.40 3.93
C ARG A 80 8.62 7.24 4.50
N LEU A 81 8.83 7.97 5.60
CA LEU A 81 7.84 8.93 6.10
C LEU A 81 7.65 10.12 5.14
N GLN A 82 8.73 10.59 4.52
CA GLN A 82 8.70 11.72 3.59
C GLN A 82 8.02 11.35 2.27
N ASP A 83 8.45 10.24 1.65
CA ASP A 83 7.82 9.68 0.47
C ASP A 83 7.96 8.14 0.48
N PRO A 84 6.90 7.41 0.83
CA PRO A 84 6.94 5.96 0.87
C PRO A 84 7.31 5.34 -0.48
N LEU A 85 6.78 5.90 -1.59
CA LEU A 85 6.99 5.35 -2.92
C LEU A 85 8.45 5.48 -3.34
N ALA A 86 9.03 6.67 -3.17
CA ALA A 86 10.42 6.94 -3.57
C ALA A 86 11.45 6.13 -2.77
N GLU A 87 11.11 5.72 -1.54
CA GLU A 87 11.99 4.89 -0.71
C GLU A 87 11.75 3.39 -0.92
N LEU A 88 10.49 2.93 -1.04
CA LEU A 88 10.15 1.52 -1.22
C LEU A 88 10.68 0.94 -2.55
N VAL A 89 10.72 1.73 -3.61
CA VAL A 89 11.24 1.30 -4.93
C VAL A 89 12.73 0.94 -4.92
N LYS A 90 13.49 1.35 -3.88
CA LYS A 90 14.90 1.00 -3.71
C LYS A 90 15.11 -0.43 -3.21
N ILE A 91 14.04 -1.09 -2.77
CA ILE A 91 14.05 -2.46 -2.25
C ILE A 91 13.50 -3.38 -3.34
N ASP A 92 14.02 -4.61 -3.41
CA ASP A 92 13.39 -5.66 -4.21
C ASP A 92 11.93 -5.84 -3.74
N PRO A 93 10.92 -5.68 -4.62
CA PRO A 93 9.52 -5.73 -4.21
C PRO A 93 9.15 -6.99 -3.42
N LYS A 94 9.75 -8.15 -3.75
CA LYS A 94 9.49 -9.41 -3.03
C LYS A 94 10.02 -9.41 -1.60
N SER A 95 10.96 -8.52 -1.29
CA SER A 95 11.59 -8.37 0.02
C SER A 95 10.91 -7.33 0.92
N ILE A 96 9.90 -6.61 0.42
CA ILE A 96 9.16 -5.63 1.22
C ILE A 96 8.35 -6.34 2.33
N GLY A 97 7.99 -7.62 2.19
CA GLY A 97 7.30 -8.35 3.25
C GLY A 97 5.80 -8.06 3.29
N VAL A 98 5.09 -8.36 2.19
CA VAL A 98 3.68 -7.96 2.01
C VAL A 98 2.67 -9.00 2.51
N GLY A 99 3.12 -10.15 3.03
CA GLY A 99 2.23 -11.18 3.54
C GLY A 99 2.95 -12.26 4.35
N GLN A 100 2.21 -12.87 5.29
CA GLN A 100 2.72 -13.85 6.26
C GLN A 100 3.37 -15.08 5.61
N TYR A 101 2.78 -15.59 4.53
CA TYR A 101 3.21 -16.80 3.82
C TYR A 101 3.78 -16.49 2.44
N GLN A 102 4.32 -15.29 2.23
CA GLN A 102 4.86 -14.89 0.93
C GLN A 102 5.97 -15.84 0.43
N HIS A 103 6.71 -16.44 1.36
CA HIS A 103 7.81 -17.37 1.08
C HIS A 103 7.33 -18.75 0.60
N ASP A 104 6.06 -19.08 0.83
CA ASP A 104 5.45 -20.34 0.37
C ASP A 104 4.93 -20.25 -1.07
N LEU A 105 5.01 -19.06 -1.68
CA LEU A 105 4.57 -18.80 -3.05
C LEU A 105 5.72 -19.00 -4.05
N SER A 106 5.36 -19.23 -5.31
CA SER A 106 6.33 -19.24 -6.40
C SER A 106 6.99 -17.87 -6.55
N GLU A 107 8.31 -17.81 -6.36
CA GLU A 107 9.08 -16.55 -6.45
C GLU A 107 8.90 -15.83 -7.78
N VAL A 108 8.88 -16.57 -8.90
CA VAL A 108 8.75 -15.98 -10.24
C VAL A 108 7.39 -15.29 -10.41
N LYS A 109 6.31 -15.96 -9.97
CA LYS A 109 4.96 -15.39 -10.06
C LYS A 109 4.81 -14.19 -9.12
N LEU A 110 5.36 -14.30 -7.91
CA LEU A 110 5.32 -13.23 -6.92
C LEU A 110 6.08 -11.99 -7.41
N SER A 111 7.33 -12.16 -7.86
CA SER A 111 8.15 -11.06 -8.40
C SER A 111 7.43 -10.35 -9.53
N ARG A 112 6.98 -11.09 -10.56
CA ARG A 112 6.27 -10.51 -11.69
C ARG A 112 5.02 -9.71 -11.27
N SER A 113 4.26 -10.24 -10.32
CA SER A 113 3.06 -9.56 -9.82
C SER A 113 3.40 -8.27 -9.06
N LEU A 114 4.44 -8.31 -8.22
CA LEU A 114 4.84 -7.14 -7.43
C LEU A 114 5.52 -6.09 -8.30
N ASP A 115 6.32 -6.49 -9.28
CA ASP A 115 6.92 -5.60 -10.27
C ASP A 115 5.85 -4.83 -11.05
N ALA A 116 4.78 -5.50 -11.48
CA ALA A 116 3.65 -4.85 -12.15
C ALA A 116 2.94 -3.83 -11.24
N VAL A 117 2.70 -4.16 -9.97
CA VAL A 117 2.09 -3.23 -9.01
C VAL A 117 3.00 -2.01 -8.78
N VAL A 118 4.32 -2.21 -8.70
CA VAL A 118 5.29 -1.12 -8.53
C VAL A 118 5.30 -0.22 -9.76
N GLU A 119 5.29 -0.80 -10.96
CA GLU A 119 5.18 -0.05 -12.22
C GLU A 119 3.89 0.78 -12.25
N ASP A 120 2.74 0.16 -11.97
CA ASP A 120 1.44 0.86 -11.94
C ASP A 120 1.44 2.01 -10.93
N CYS A 121 1.98 1.79 -9.72
CA CYS A 121 2.05 2.82 -8.68
C CYS A 121 2.98 3.99 -9.08
N VAL A 122 4.17 3.69 -9.63
CA VAL A 122 5.14 4.73 -10.02
C VAL A 122 4.61 5.57 -11.18
N ASN A 123 4.06 4.93 -12.21
CA ASN A 123 3.52 5.63 -13.36
C ASN A 123 2.21 6.37 -13.03
N GLY A 124 1.37 5.79 -12.16
CA GLY A 124 0.16 6.46 -11.66
C GLY A 124 0.46 7.73 -10.86
N VAL A 125 1.52 7.72 -10.03
CA VAL A 125 1.96 8.91 -9.30
C VAL A 125 2.72 9.87 -10.19
N GLY A 126 3.53 9.39 -11.13
CA GLY A 126 4.45 10.18 -11.96
C GLY A 126 5.71 10.63 -11.21
N VAL A 127 6.78 10.90 -11.94
CA VAL A 127 8.14 11.07 -11.38
C VAL A 127 8.74 12.39 -11.80
N ASP A 128 9.28 13.16 -10.85
CA ASP A 128 10.07 14.36 -11.17
C ASP A 128 11.48 13.96 -11.62
N VAL A 129 11.77 14.15 -12.90
CA VAL A 129 13.02 13.63 -13.51
C VAL A 129 14.27 14.32 -12.93
N ASN A 130 14.13 15.54 -12.41
CA ASN A 130 15.25 16.30 -11.88
C ASN A 130 15.62 15.90 -10.45
N THR A 131 14.72 15.24 -9.71
CA THR A 131 15.00 14.82 -8.32
C THR A 131 14.99 13.31 -8.13
N ALA A 132 14.43 12.54 -9.07
CA ALA A 132 14.30 11.11 -8.96
C ALA A 132 15.65 10.37 -8.89
N SER A 133 15.66 9.29 -8.13
CA SER A 133 16.76 8.33 -8.07
C SER A 133 16.71 7.38 -9.26
N ALA A 134 17.84 6.75 -9.60
CA ALA A 134 17.87 5.74 -10.65
C ALA A 134 16.90 4.56 -10.39
N PRO A 135 16.77 4.02 -9.16
CA PRO A 135 15.77 2.97 -8.89
C PRO A 135 14.33 3.42 -9.14
N LEU A 136 13.97 4.67 -8.85
CA LEU A 136 12.63 5.19 -9.13
C LEU A 136 12.39 5.35 -10.64
N LEU A 137 13.37 5.90 -11.36
CA LEU A 137 13.30 6.07 -12.81
C LEU A 137 13.19 4.72 -13.54
N ALA A 138 13.88 3.69 -13.06
CA ALA A 138 13.83 2.34 -13.63
C ALA A 138 12.46 1.65 -13.50
N ARG A 139 11.50 2.25 -12.77
CA ARG A 139 10.11 1.78 -12.67
C ARG A 139 9.15 2.57 -13.56
N VAL A 140 9.65 3.60 -14.26
CA VAL A 140 8.85 4.37 -15.23
C VAL A 140 8.74 3.57 -16.52
N SER A 141 7.56 3.61 -17.15
CA SER A 141 7.29 2.90 -18.39
C SER A 141 8.33 3.24 -19.48
N GLY A 142 8.88 2.21 -20.12
CA GLY A 142 9.90 2.38 -21.17
C GLY A 142 11.32 2.71 -20.67
N ILE A 143 11.55 2.82 -19.36
CA ILE A 143 12.88 3.08 -18.78
C ILE A 143 13.46 1.81 -18.16
N THR A 144 14.59 1.35 -18.68
CA THR A 144 15.37 0.26 -18.09
C THR A 144 16.36 0.79 -17.06
N SER A 145 16.93 -0.07 -16.21
CA SER A 145 17.93 0.34 -15.21
C SER A 145 19.10 1.11 -15.81
N GLY A 146 19.65 0.63 -16.94
CA GLY A 146 20.75 1.34 -17.62
C GLY A 146 20.33 2.68 -18.22
N LEU A 147 19.07 2.83 -18.65
CA LEU A 147 18.55 4.11 -19.12
C LEU A 147 18.31 5.09 -17.95
N ALA A 148 17.85 4.60 -16.81
CA ALA A 148 17.71 5.39 -15.60
C ALA A 148 19.07 5.96 -15.13
N GLU A 149 20.13 5.15 -15.15
CA GLU A 149 21.49 5.59 -14.88
C GLU A 149 21.95 6.67 -15.88
N ASN A 150 21.68 6.50 -17.17
CA ASN A 150 22.02 7.51 -18.18
C ASN A 150 21.27 8.83 -17.97
N ILE A 151 20.01 8.80 -17.54
CA ILE A 151 19.23 10.00 -17.23
C ILE A 151 19.86 10.75 -16.05
N VAL A 152 20.20 10.03 -14.98
CA VAL A 152 20.88 10.62 -13.81
C VAL A 152 22.25 11.17 -14.19
N ALA A 153 23.07 10.41 -14.92
CA ALA A 153 24.38 10.85 -15.36
C ALA A 153 24.32 12.10 -16.26
N HIS A 154 23.34 12.17 -17.16
CA HIS A 154 23.11 13.36 -17.99
C HIS A 154 22.69 14.56 -17.13
N ARG A 155 21.77 14.37 -16.18
CA ARG A 155 21.38 15.45 -15.24
C ARG A 155 22.57 15.96 -14.44
N ASP A 156 23.40 15.07 -13.93
CA ASP A 156 24.52 15.43 -13.07
C ASP A 156 25.64 16.14 -13.88
N ALA A 157 25.83 15.78 -15.16
CA ALA A 157 26.82 16.39 -16.04
C ALA A 157 26.35 17.70 -16.71
N ASN A 158 25.05 17.82 -17.03
CA ASN A 158 24.51 18.92 -17.83
C ASN A 158 23.60 19.88 -17.04
N GLY A 159 23.32 19.57 -15.77
CA GLY A 159 22.34 20.26 -14.96
C GLY A 159 20.91 19.73 -15.16
N PRO A 160 19.92 20.32 -14.45
CA PRO A 160 18.53 19.89 -14.52
C PRO A 160 17.94 20.07 -15.93
N PHE A 161 17.03 19.18 -16.31
CA PHE A 161 16.27 19.28 -17.55
C PHE A 161 15.28 20.45 -17.46
N SER A 162 15.31 21.35 -18.44
CA SER A 162 14.37 22.48 -18.55
C SER A 162 13.08 22.12 -19.30
N SER A 163 13.10 21.06 -20.10
CA SER A 163 11.92 20.59 -20.84
C SER A 163 11.98 19.09 -21.15
N ARG A 164 10.83 18.46 -21.40
CA ARG A 164 10.76 17.04 -21.78
C ARG A 164 11.52 16.77 -23.07
N THR A 165 11.49 17.71 -24.01
CA THR A 165 12.24 17.60 -25.26
C THR A 165 13.75 17.46 -25.01
N ALA A 166 14.29 18.04 -23.94
CA ALA A 166 15.70 17.89 -23.58
C ALA A 166 16.08 16.44 -23.24
N LEU A 167 15.14 15.61 -22.79
CA LEU A 167 15.38 14.19 -22.52
C LEU A 167 15.85 13.42 -23.76
N LYS A 168 15.46 13.85 -24.97
CA LYS A 168 15.90 13.24 -26.24
C LYS A 168 17.42 13.31 -26.44
N LYS A 169 18.14 14.14 -25.67
CA LYS A 169 19.61 14.23 -25.68
C LYS A 169 20.28 13.17 -24.80
N VAL A 170 19.51 12.45 -23.97
CA VAL A 170 20.03 11.39 -23.10
C VAL A 170 20.50 10.21 -23.95
N SER A 171 21.70 9.73 -23.65
CA SER A 171 22.29 8.58 -24.34
C SER A 171 21.37 7.36 -24.26
N ARG A 172 21.13 6.73 -25.41
CA ARG A 172 20.29 5.53 -25.59
C ARG A 172 18.79 5.75 -25.30
N LEU A 173 18.32 6.99 -25.10
CA LEU A 173 16.88 7.29 -25.10
C LEU A 173 16.36 7.40 -26.54
N GLY A 174 15.90 6.28 -27.10
CA GLY A 174 15.32 6.26 -28.45
C GLY A 174 13.91 6.88 -28.51
N PRO A 175 13.40 7.17 -29.73
CA PRO A 175 12.07 7.77 -29.91
C PRO A 175 10.93 6.97 -29.26
N LYS A 176 10.98 5.63 -29.33
CA LYS A 176 9.98 4.76 -28.69
C LYS A 176 10.06 4.78 -27.18
N ALA A 177 11.26 4.74 -26.60
CA ALA A 177 11.41 4.86 -25.15
C ALA A 177 10.90 6.22 -24.66
N TYR A 178 11.21 7.29 -25.40
CA TYR A 178 10.69 8.64 -25.11
C TYR A 178 9.15 8.70 -25.16
N GLU A 179 8.53 8.14 -26.20
CA GLU A 179 7.07 8.04 -26.32
C GLU A 179 6.44 7.27 -25.15
N GLN A 180 7.07 6.21 -24.67
CA GLN A 180 6.54 5.45 -23.53
C GLN A 180 6.71 6.18 -22.19
N CYS A 181 7.80 6.94 -22.00
CA CYS A 181 8.11 7.50 -20.68
C CYS A 181 7.69 8.97 -20.49
N ALA A 182 7.59 9.76 -21.57
CA ALA A 182 7.53 11.21 -21.44
C ALA A 182 6.30 11.72 -20.67
N GLY A 183 5.16 11.04 -20.75
CA GLY A 183 3.95 11.41 -20.00
C GLY A 183 4.06 11.21 -18.49
N PHE A 184 4.95 10.33 -18.05
CA PHE A 184 5.15 9.99 -16.64
C PHE A 184 6.30 10.77 -15.99
N LEU A 185 7.21 11.32 -16.80
CA LEU A 185 8.30 12.18 -16.34
C LEU A 185 7.83 13.63 -16.28
N ARG A 186 7.95 14.27 -15.12
CA ARG A 186 7.56 15.66 -14.89
C ARG A 186 8.79 16.54 -14.69
N ILE A 187 8.67 17.79 -15.11
CA ILE A 187 9.66 18.84 -14.88
C ILE A 187 8.94 20.03 -14.25
N ARG A 188 9.23 20.26 -12.96
CA ARG A 188 8.69 21.42 -12.23
C ARG A 188 9.52 22.66 -12.53
N GLY A 189 8.86 23.77 -12.87
CA GLY A 189 9.54 25.03 -13.19
C GLY A 189 10.33 24.99 -14.50
N GLY A 190 9.96 24.10 -15.43
CA GLY A 190 10.54 24.05 -16.77
C GLY A 190 10.03 25.16 -17.70
N ASP A 191 10.55 25.16 -18.93
CA ASP A 191 10.24 26.15 -19.97
C ASP A 191 8.78 26.07 -20.44
N ASP A 192 8.23 24.85 -20.52
CA ASP A 192 6.84 24.60 -20.90
C ASP A 192 6.01 24.20 -19.65
N PRO A 193 4.98 24.97 -19.26
CA PRO A 193 4.14 24.64 -18.11
C PRO A 193 3.47 23.26 -18.19
N LEU A 194 3.29 22.71 -19.40
CA LEU A 194 2.71 21.39 -19.59
C LEU A 194 3.62 20.25 -19.14
N ASP A 195 4.93 20.48 -19.04
CA ASP A 195 5.90 19.47 -18.59
C ASP A 195 5.73 19.13 -17.10
N ALA A 196 5.01 19.96 -16.32
CA ALA A 196 4.64 19.67 -14.94
C ALA A 196 3.35 18.81 -14.83
N SER A 197 2.68 18.55 -15.94
CA SER A 197 1.41 17.80 -16.01
C SER A 197 1.61 16.38 -16.52
N SER A 198 0.56 15.57 -16.49
CA SER A 198 0.50 14.23 -17.09
C SER A 198 0.06 14.26 -18.56
N VAL A 199 -0.13 15.45 -19.16
CA VAL A 199 -0.41 15.58 -20.60
C VAL A 199 0.82 15.09 -21.37
N HIS A 200 0.64 14.12 -22.27
CA HIS A 200 1.73 13.60 -23.07
C HIS A 200 2.19 14.64 -24.13
N PRO A 201 3.50 14.77 -24.44
CA PRO A 201 4.00 15.73 -25.43
C PRO A 201 3.36 15.64 -26.82
N GLU A 202 2.90 14.46 -27.24
CA GLU A 202 2.19 14.29 -28.50
C GLU A 202 0.87 15.08 -28.56
N ALA A 203 0.25 15.33 -27.40
CA ALA A 203 -1.02 16.01 -27.25
C ALA A 203 -0.87 17.52 -26.96
N TYR A 204 0.37 18.04 -26.91
CA TYR A 204 0.60 19.48 -26.73
C TYR A 204 -0.10 20.34 -27.79
N PRO A 205 -0.14 19.95 -29.08
CA PRO A 205 -0.91 20.67 -30.09
C PRO A 205 -2.39 20.81 -29.74
N VAL A 206 -3.01 19.80 -29.11
CA VAL A 206 -4.41 19.84 -28.65
C VAL A 206 -4.60 20.96 -27.62
N VAL A 207 -3.71 21.01 -26.62
CA VAL A 207 -3.74 22.06 -25.58
C VAL A 207 -3.52 23.44 -26.20
N ARG A 208 -2.60 23.58 -27.16
CA ARG A 208 -2.37 24.86 -27.84
C ARG A 208 -3.62 25.33 -28.61
N ARG A 209 -4.42 24.43 -29.19
CA ARG A 209 -5.74 24.77 -29.78
C ARG A 209 -6.75 25.24 -28.73
N MET A 210 -6.78 24.60 -27.55
CA MET A 210 -7.63 25.03 -26.42
C MET A 210 -7.28 26.44 -25.94
N VAL A 211 -5.99 26.70 -25.76
CA VAL A 211 -5.43 28.01 -25.36
C VAL A 211 -5.84 29.11 -26.36
N LYS A 212 -5.71 28.84 -27.67
CA LYS A 212 -6.16 29.76 -28.73
C LYS A 212 -7.66 30.03 -28.69
N THR A 213 -8.48 29.01 -28.42
CA THR A 213 -9.94 29.13 -28.34
C THR A 213 -10.38 29.90 -27.10
N ALA A 214 -9.68 29.72 -25.99
CA ALA A 214 -9.93 30.43 -24.73
C ALA A 214 -9.42 31.89 -24.75
N GLY A 215 -8.54 32.25 -25.70
CA GLY A 215 -7.94 33.58 -25.76
C GLY A 215 -7.03 33.88 -24.56
N GLN A 216 -6.38 32.86 -24.00
CA GLN A 216 -5.48 32.96 -22.85
C GLN A 216 -4.09 32.42 -23.19
N GLU A 217 -3.13 32.60 -22.29
CA GLU A 217 -1.86 31.88 -22.30
C GLU A 217 -1.99 30.54 -21.56
N VAL A 218 -1.06 29.61 -21.80
CA VAL A 218 -1.06 28.27 -21.16
C VAL A 218 -1.09 28.38 -19.64
N THR A 219 -0.29 29.28 -19.08
CA THR A 219 -0.21 29.54 -17.63
C THR A 219 -1.51 30.11 -17.06
N GLY A 220 -2.26 30.88 -17.84
CA GLY A 220 -3.56 31.43 -17.44
C GLY A 220 -4.71 30.43 -17.52
N LEU A 221 -4.57 29.41 -18.38
CA LEU A 221 -5.56 28.34 -18.54
C LEU A 221 -5.43 27.27 -17.44
N ILE A 222 -4.20 26.94 -17.05
CA ILE A 222 -3.91 25.96 -15.99
C ILE A 222 -4.56 26.40 -14.68
N GLY A 223 -5.34 25.52 -14.06
CA GLY A 223 -6.07 25.78 -12.82
C GLY A 223 -7.32 26.66 -12.98
N ASN A 224 -7.56 27.23 -14.16
CA ASN A 224 -8.74 28.06 -14.41
C ASN A 224 -9.97 27.21 -14.72
N THR A 225 -10.54 26.64 -13.66
CA THR A 225 -11.70 25.75 -13.73
C THR A 225 -12.90 26.36 -14.46
N SER A 226 -13.10 27.68 -14.37
CA SER A 226 -14.23 28.36 -15.02
C SER A 226 -14.14 28.30 -16.54
N VAL A 227 -12.96 28.61 -17.09
CA VAL A 227 -12.71 28.58 -18.54
C VAL A 227 -12.64 27.14 -19.02
N LEU A 228 -11.94 26.25 -18.31
CA LEU A 228 -11.80 24.84 -18.69
C LEU A 228 -13.16 24.13 -18.80
N ARG A 229 -14.09 24.40 -17.89
CA ARG A 229 -15.45 23.84 -17.95
C ARG A 229 -16.33 24.43 -19.05
N SER A 230 -16.00 25.61 -19.55
CA SER A 230 -16.71 26.22 -20.67
C SER A 230 -16.29 25.63 -22.03
N LEU A 231 -15.09 25.05 -22.11
CA LEU A 231 -14.58 24.38 -23.29
C LEU A 231 -15.30 23.05 -23.51
N LYS A 232 -15.81 22.83 -24.72
CA LYS A 232 -16.43 21.56 -25.10
C LYS A 232 -15.37 20.61 -25.66
N ALA A 233 -15.19 19.46 -25.02
CA ALA A 233 -14.18 18.47 -25.42
C ALA A 233 -14.31 18.05 -26.90
N ASP A 234 -15.53 17.91 -27.41
CA ASP A 234 -15.78 17.53 -28.82
C ASP A 234 -15.15 18.48 -29.85
N GLN A 235 -14.88 19.75 -29.48
CA GLN A 235 -14.25 20.73 -30.38
C GLN A 235 -12.77 20.49 -30.61
N PHE A 236 -12.12 19.68 -29.76
CA PHE A 236 -10.68 19.46 -29.80
C PHE A 236 -10.29 18.03 -30.20
N VAL A 237 -11.29 17.18 -30.44
CA VAL A 237 -11.13 15.82 -30.97
C VAL A 237 -10.65 15.88 -32.41
N ASP A 238 -9.71 15.01 -32.76
CA ASP A 238 -9.25 14.80 -34.13
C ASP A 238 -9.08 13.30 -34.43
N GLU A 239 -8.53 12.97 -35.61
CA GLU A 239 -8.31 11.59 -36.04
C GLU A 239 -7.35 10.80 -35.11
N THR A 240 -6.48 11.51 -34.40
CA THR A 240 -5.46 10.92 -33.53
C THR A 240 -5.93 10.91 -32.07
N PHE A 241 -6.58 11.98 -31.61
CA PHE A 241 -6.97 12.19 -30.22
C PHE A 241 -8.50 12.17 -30.07
N GLY A 242 -9.01 11.04 -29.58
CA GLY A 242 -10.42 10.86 -29.27
C GLY A 242 -10.91 11.63 -28.04
N LEU A 243 -12.23 11.58 -27.82
CA LEU A 243 -12.90 12.22 -26.68
C LEU A 243 -12.32 11.85 -25.31
N PRO A 244 -11.94 10.58 -25.01
CA PRO A 244 -11.35 10.23 -23.72
C PRO A 244 -10.07 11.03 -23.44
N THR A 245 -9.14 11.08 -24.40
CA THR A 245 -7.87 11.80 -24.28
C THR A 245 -8.09 13.28 -24.06
N VAL A 246 -8.98 13.91 -24.83
CA VAL A 246 -9.29 15.34 -24.68
C VAL A 246 -9.93 15.63 -23.32
N THR A 247 -10.80 14.75 -22.84
CA THR A 247 -11.44 14.89 -21.52
C THR A 247 -10.41 14.79 -20.41
N ASP A 248 -9.46 13.86 -20.51
CA ASP A 248 -8.40 13.71 -19.52
C ASP A 248 -7.42 14.88 -19.55
N ILE A 249 -7.10 15.43 -20.73
CA ILE A 249 -6.34 16.68 -20.84
C ILE A 249 -7.04 17.83 -20.10
N LEU A 250 -8.34 18.02 -20.28
CA LEU A 250 -9.09 19.07 -19.58
C LEU A 250 -9.05 18.89 -18.05
N ARG A 251 -9.23 17.64 -17.57
CA ARG A 251 -9.10 17.31 -16.14
C ARG A 251 -7.70 17.57 -15.60
N GLU A 252 -6.68 17.24 -16.39
CA GLU A 252 -5.28 17.45 -16.03
C GLU A 252 -4.96 18.95 -15.98
N LEU A 253 -5.47 19.76 -16.91
CA LEU A 253 -5.30 21.21 -16.87
C LEU A 253 -6.03 21.87 -15.69
N GLU A 254 -7.12 21.29 -15.18
CA GLU A 254 -7.77 21.78 -13.96
C GLU A 254 -6.85 21.64 -12.74
N LYS A 255 -6.08 20.54 -12.65
CA LYS A 255 -5.15 20.26 -11.54
C LYS A 255 -3.92 19.49 -12.05
N PRO A 256 -2.90 20.20 -12.60
CA PRO A 256 -1.75 19.54 -13.21
C PRO A 256 -0.95 18.72 -12.21
N GLY A 257 -0.54 17.53 -12.64
CA GLY A 257 0.30 16.64 -11.86
C GLY A 257 -0.35 16.24 -10.54
N ARG A 258 -1.69 16.17 -10.49
CA ARG A 258 -2.43 15.81 -9.27
C ARG A 258 -1.92 14.48 -8.75
N ASP A 259 -1.38 14.51 -7.54
CA ASP A 259 -0.97 13.31 -6.83
C ASP A 259 -2.22 12.43 -6.55
N PRO A 260 -2.25 11.18 -7.03
CA PRO A 260 -3.37 10.27 -6.76
C PRO A 260 -3.36 9.73 -5.32
N ARG A 261 -2.25 9.92 -4.58
CA ARG A 261 -2.12 9.44 -3.20
C ARG A 261 -3.04 10.24 -2.26
N PRO A 262 -3.59 9.59 -1.22
CA PRO A 262 -4.39 10.29 -0.23
C PRO A 262 -3.54 11.32 0.53
N ALA A 263 -4.21 12.35 1.06
CA ALA A 263 -3.54 13.27 1.98
C ALA A 263 -3.05 12.51 3.22
N PHE A 264 -1.83 12.81 3.65
CA PHE A 264 -1.21 12.18 4.81
C PHE A 264 -2.00 12.47 6.08
N LYS A 265 -2.29 11.41 6.86
CA LYS A 265 -2.97 11.48 8.16
C LYS A 265 -2.25 10.58 9.15
N THR A 266 -2.13 11.02 10.39
CA THR A 266 -1.53 10.25 11.47
C THR A 266 -2.61 9.62 12.34
N ALA A 267 -2.41 8.35 12.71
CA ALA A 267 -3.27 7.69 13.68
C ALA A 267 -2.92 8.20 15.09
N THR A 268 -3.92 8.55 15.89
CA THR A 268 -3.71 8.94 17.28
C THR A 268 -4.16 7.80 18.19
N PHE A 269 -3.21 7.01 18.69
CA PHE A 269 -3.52 5.97 19.67
C PHE A 269 -3.93 6.59 21.01
N LYS A 270 -4.83 5.90 21.73
CA LYS A 270 -5.31 6.36 23.03
C LYS A 270 -4.21 6.15 24.08
N GLU A 271 -3.82 7.23 24.78
CA GLU A 271 -2.83 7.16 25.87
C GLU A 271 -3.26 6.19 26.98
N GLY A 272 -2.30 5.42 27.50
CA GLY A 272 -2.51 4.48 28.61
C GLY A 272 -3.00 3.08 28.22
N VAL A 273 -3.17 2.79 26.93
CA VAL A 273 -3.54 1.45 26.43
C VAL A 273 -2.33 0.85 25.71
N GLU A 274 -1.52 0.05 26.41
CA GLU A 274 -0.27 -0.51 25.88
C GLU A 274 -0.28 -2.04 25.81
N LYS A 275 -1.08 -2.70 26.64
CA LYS A 275 -1.16 -4.17 26.75
C LYS A 275 -2.58 -4.64 26.53
N ILE A 276 -2.73 -5.92 26.17
CA ILE A 276 -4.05 -6.58 26.07
C ILE A 276 -4.83 -6.45 27.40
N SER A 277 -4.14 -6.44 28.54
CA SER A 277 -4.72 -6.24 29.87
C SER A 277 -5.39 -4.88 30.07
N ASP A 278 -4.99 -3.88 29.29
CA ASP A 278 -5.48 -2.50 29.42
C ASP A 278 -6.75 -2.29 28.59
N LEU A 279 -7.12 -3.27 27.76
CA LEU A 279 -8.34 -3.26 26.98
C LEU A 279 -9.54 -3.67 27.83
N SER A 280 -10.62 -2.92 27.70
CA SER A 280 -11.93 -3.30 28.24
C SER A 280 -12.96 -3.36 27.12
N SER A 281 -13.88 -4.32 27.21
CA SER A 281 -15.03 -4.40 26.31
C SER A 281 -15.80 -3.07 26.32
N GLY A 282 -16.15 -2.58 25.13
CA GLY A 282 -16.82 -1.30 24.91
C GLY A 282 -15.90 -0.12 24.61
N MET A 283 -14.57 -0.25 24.81
CA MET A 283 -13.62 0.82 24.46
C MET A 283 -13.64 1.11 22.95
N VAL A 284 -13.71 2.39 22.58
CA VAL A 284 -13.49 2.85 21.22
C VAL A 284 -12.06 3.35 21.09
N LEU A 285 -11.33 2.78 20.14
CA LEU A 285 -9.92 3.05 19.87
C LEU A 285 -9.74 3.37 18.39
N GLU A 286 -8.73 4.18 18.10
CA GLU A 286 -8.24 4.33 16.74
C GLU A 286 -7.16 3.27 16.52
N GLY A 287 -7.23 2.58 15.38
CA GLY A 287 -6.30 1.54 15.01
C GLY A 287 -5.97 1.58 13.53
N VAL A 288 -4.88 0.92 13.16
CA VAL A 288 -4.41 0.84 11.78
C VAL A 288 -4.68 -0.57 11.27
N VAL A 289 -5.32 -0.69 10.10
CA VAL A 289 -5.54 -2.00 9.47
C VAL A 289 -4.19 -2.57 9.05
N THR A 290 -3.80 -3.72 9.60
CA THR A 290 -2.53 -4.37 9.28
C THR A 290 -2.66 -5.29 8.07
N ASN A 291 -3.79 -6.01 7.96
CA ASN A 291 -4.03 -6.96 6.90
C ASN A 291 -5.54 -7.16 6.66
N VAL A 292 -5.91 -7.53 5.43
CA VAL A 292 -7.30 -7.83 5.06
C VAL A 292 -7.36 -9.22 4.45
N ALA A 293 -8.09 -10.11 5.12
CA ALA A 293 -8.36 -11.48 4.69
C ALA A 293 -9.78 -11.62 4.15
N ALA A 294 -10.11 -12.74 3.49
CA ALA A 294 -11.44 -12.97 2.95
C ALA A 294 -12.56 -13.00 4.02
N PHE A 295 -12.21 -13.28 5.29
CA PHE A 295 -13.15 -13.40 6.40
C PHE A 295 -13.17 -12.16 7.32
N GLY A 296 -12.35 -11.15 7.07
CA GLY A 296 -12.27 -9.97 7.92
C GLY A 296 -10.98 -9.17 7.78
N ALA A 297 -10.80 -8.18 8.65
CA ALA A 297 -9.62 -7.34 8.69
C ALA A 297 -8.93 -7.42 10.06
N PHE A 298 -7.61 -7.41 10.06
CA PHE A 298 -6.77 -7.33 11.25
C PHE A 298 -6.42 -5.87 11.49
N VAL A 299 -6.60 -5.41 12.72
CA VAL A 299 -6.38 -4.01 13.12
C VAL A 299 -5.47 -3.97 14.33
N ASP A 300 -4.37 -3.25 14.21
CA ASP A 300 -3.50 -2.91 15.33
C ASP A 300 -4.07 -1.70 16.07
N VAL A 301 -4.44 -1.91 17.33
CA VAL A 301 -4.93 -0.89 18.25
C VAL A 301 -3.87 -0.45 19.26
N GLY A 302 -2.61 -0.86 19.05
CA GLY A 302 -1.49 -0.48 19.90
C GLY A 302 -1.21 -1.45 21.06
N VAL A 303 -1.62 -2.73 20.99
CA VAL A 303 -1.52 -3.72 22.10
C VAL A 303 -0.72 -5.00 21.82
N HIS A 304 0.00 -5.06 20.69
CA HIS A 304 0.96 -6.12 20.24
C HIS A 304 0.25 -7.38 19.75
N GLN A 305 -1.05 -7.26 19.57
CA GLN A 305 -1.89 -8.31 19.09
C GLN A 305 -2.95 -7.66 18.23
N ASP A 306 -2.97 -8.06 16.97
CA ASP A 306 -3.99 -7.58 16.06
C ASP A 306 -5.35 -8.06 16.54
N GLY A 307 -6.30 -7.12 16.59
CA GLY A 307 -7.69 -7.46 16.77
C GLY A 307 -8.32 -7.82 15.44
N LEU A 308 -9.19 -8.83 15.46
CA LEU A 308 -9.92 -9.25 14.27
C LEU A 308 -11.27 -8.54 14.21
N VAL A 309 -11.49 -7.81 13.13
CA VAL A 309 -12.82 -7.39 12.70
C VAL A 309 -13.34 -8.42 11.70
N HIS A 310 -14.32 -9.23 12.13
CA HIS A 310 -14.95 -10.20 11.23
C HIS A 310 -15.77 -9.48 10.13
N VAL A 311 -15.90 -10.08 8.94
CA VAL A 311 -16.61 -9.47 7.79
C VAL A 311 -18.02 -8.94 8.13
N SER A 312 -18.76 -9.66 8.99
CA SER A 312 -20.10 -9.25 9.44
C SER A 312 -20.11 -8.05 10.38
N ALA A 313 -18.97 -7.73 11.00
CA ALA A 313 -18.77 -6.61 11.92
C ALA A 313 -18.15 -5.38 11.23
N MET A 314 -17.94 -5.43 9.90
CA MET A 314 -17.33 -4.35 9.14
C MET A 314 -18.32 -3.28 8.67
N SER A 315 -19.56 -3.68 8.36
CA SER A 315 -20.61 -2.78 7.87
C SER A 315 -22.00 -3.23 8.34
N ARG A 316 -22.98 -2.32 8.28
CA ARG A 316 -24.41 -2.63 8.44
C ARG A 316 -25.00 -3.33 7.22
N THR A 317 -24.40 -3.11 6.05
CA THR A 317 -24.78 -3.75 4.79
C THR A 317 -23.97 -5.01 4.55
N PHE A 318 -24.48 -5.90 3.69
CA PHE A 318 -23.75 -7.10 3.30
C PHE A 318 -22.44 -6.75 2.60
N VAL A 319 -21.33 -7.22 3.16
CA VAL A 319 -19.98 -7.05 2.61
C VAL A 319 -19.61 -8.34 1.88
N LYS A 320 -19.41 -8.24 0.56
CA LYS A 320 -18.99 -9.38 -0.26
C LYS A 320 -17.49 -9.64 -0.13
N ASP A 321 -16.68 -8.59 -0.17
CA ASP A 321 -15.24 -8.65 0.05
C ASP A 321 -14.85 -7.60 1.10
N PRO A 322 -14.21 -7.97 2.22
CA PRO A 322 -13.63 -7.05 3.19
C PRO A 322 -12.77 -5.92 2.60
N ARG A 323 -12.11 -6.17 1.44
CA ARG A 323 -11.25 -5.20 0.75
C ARG A 323 -11.99 -4.02 0.13
N ASP A 324 -13.30 -4.15 -0.06
CA ASP A 324 -14.15 -3.04 -0.52
C ASP A 324 -14.44 -2.05 0.61
N VAL A 325 -14.27 -2.46 1.87
CA VAL A 325 -14.60 -1.65 3.06
C VAL A 325 -13.36 -1.02 3.67
N VAL A 326 -12.27 -1.78 3.80
CA VAL A 326 -11.01 -1.29 4.36
C VAL A 326 -9.81 -1.82 3.59
N LYS A 327 -8.72 -1.07 3.63
CA LYS A 327 -7.43 -1.44 3.04
C LYS A 327 -6.35 -1.50 4.12
N PRO A 328 -5.32 -2.34 3.95
CA PRO A 328 -4.13 -2.27 4.80
C PRO A 328 -3.57 -0.84 4.82
N GLY A 329 -3.27 -0.33 6.01
CA GLY A 329 -2.85 1.05 6.26
C GLY A 329 -3.97 2.03 6.60
N ASP A 330 -5.25 1.65 6.42
CA ASP A 330 -6.36 2.54 6.78
C ASP A 330 -6.41 2.77 8.29
N ILE A 331 -6.61 4.03 8.67
CA ILE A 331 -6.85 4.44 10.05
C ILE A 331 -8.35 4.35 10.32
N VAL A 332 -8.73 3.44 11.20
CA VAL A 332 -10.14 3.13 11.49
C VAL A 332 -10.44 3.29 12.98
N LYS A 333 -11.66 3.74 13.28
CA LYS A 333 -12.19 3.67 14.65
C LYS A 333 -12.86 2.33 14.85
N VAL A 334 -12.40 1.59 15.85
CA VAL A 334 -12.89 0.26 16.20
C VAL A 334 -13.36 0.26 17.65
N LYS A 335 -14.37 -0.57 17.91
CA LYS A 335 -14.84 -0.84 19.27
C LYS A 335 -14.41 -2.24 19.70
N VAL A 336 -13.88 -2.35 20.91
CA VAL A 336 -13.50 -3.63 21.52
C VAL A 336 -14.77 -4.36 21.94
N MET A 337 -14.99 -5.55 21.39
CA MET A 337 -16.16 -6.38 21.71
C MET A 337 -15.83 -7.37 22.81
N ASP A 338 -14.70 -8.06 22.68
CA ASP A 338 -14.26 -9.10 23.59
C ASP A 338 -12.73 -9.20 23.62
N VAL A 339 -12.18 -9.54 24.78
CA VAL A 339 -10.74 -9.65 25.02
C VAL A 339 -10.47 -10.96 25.76
N ASP A 340 -9.92 -11.94 25.04
CA ASP A 340 -9.47 -13.22 25.60
C ASP A 340 -7.96 -13.11 25.88
N ILE A 341 -7.62 -12.76 27.12
CA ILE A 341 -6.23 -12.63 27.58
C ILE A 341 -5.48 -13.97 27.49
N PRO A 342 -6.02 -15.11 27.97
CA PRO A 342 -5.34 -16.41 27.85
C PRO A 342 -4.96 -16.80 26.43
N ARG A 343 -5.85 -16.54 25.45
CA ARG A 343 -5.61 -16.88 24.05
C ARG A 343 -4.98 -15.75 23.24
N LYS A 344 -4.72 -14.59 23.85
CA LYS A 344 -4.27 -13.36 23.16
C LYS A 344 -5.15 -13.06 21.94
N ARG A 345 -6.48 -13.03 22.12
CA ARG A 345 -7.41 -12.70 21.02
C ARG A 345 -8.22 -11.46 21.38
N ILE A 346 -8.32 -10.55 20.43
CA ILE A 346 -9.11 -9.33 20.56
C ILE A 346 -10.14 -9.34 19.44
N SER A 347 -11.42 -9.26 19.81
CA SER A 347 -12.52 -9.15 18.85
C SER A 347 -12.92 -7.68 18.73
N LEU A 348 -12.87 -7.16 17.51
CA LEU A 348 -13.16 -5.77 17.20
C LEU A 348 -14.37 -5.66 16.27
N THR A 349 -15.04 -4.50 16.30
CA THR A 349 -16.08 -4.14 15.33
C THR A 349 -15.83 -2.74 14.76
N LEU A 350 -16.16 -2.54 13.49
CA LEU A 350 -16.23 -1.20 12.87
C LEU A 350 -17.60 -0.54 13.09
N ARG A 351 -18.59 -1.30 13.58
CA ARG A 351 -19.92 -0.81 13.94
C ARG A 351 -19.92 -0.33 15.39
N LEU A 352 -19.74 0.98 15.58
CA LEU A 352 -19.57 1.57 16.92
C LEU A 352 -20.81 1.45 17.83
N ASP A 353 -21.98 1.28 17.23
CA ASP A 353 -23.26 1.15 17.93
C ASP A 353 -23.51 -0.26 18.47
N ASP A 354 -22.72 -1.25 18.09
CA ASP A 354 -22.90 -2.62 18.57
C ASP A 354 -22.60 -2.70 20.08
N GLU A 355 -23.48 -3.34 20.84
CA GLU A 355 -23.26 -3.55 22.27
C GLU A 355 -22.20 -4.63 22.50
N ALA A 356 -21.17 -4.28 23.27
CA ALA A 356 -20.16 -5.25 23.69
C ALA A 356 -20.78 -6.17 24.75
N ALA A 357 -20.44 -7.47 24.70
CA ALA A 357 -20.96 -8.41 25.69
C ALA A 357 -20.46 -8.01 27.10
N PRO A 358 -21.32 -8.04 28.14
CA PRO A 358 -20.89 -7.75 29.50
C PRO A 358 -19.84 -8.77 29.96
N GLN A 359 -18.71 -8.28 30.50
CA GLN A 359 -17.70 -9.12 31.13
C GLN A 359 -18.30 -9.75 32.40
N GLY A 360 -18.54 -11.07 32.40
CA GLY A 360 -18.90 -11.76 33.63
C GLY A 360 -19.60 -13.11 33.57
N GLU A 361 -20.07 -13.61 32.41
CA GLU A 361 -20.75 -14.91 32.40
C GLU A 361 -19.91 -16.02 31.73
N PRO A 362 -19.58 -17.12 32.45
CA PRO A 362 -19.01 -18.28 31.81
C PRO A 362 -20.04 -18.86 30.83
N LYS A 363 -19.65 -18.95 29.55
CA LYS A 363 -20.44 -19.65 28.52
C LYS A 363 -20.75 -21.06 29.02
N LYS A 364 -22.01 -21.28 29.43
CA LYS A 364 -22.55 -22.63 29.66
C LYS A 364 -22.33 -23.44 28.38
N GLU A 365 -21.55 -24.50 28.51
CA GLU A 365 -21.50 -25.58 27.52
C GLU A 365 -22.94 -25.98 27.19
N ARG A 366 -23.30 -25.91 25.91
CA ARG A 366 -24.55 -26.47 25.41
C ARG A 366 -24.46 -27.99 25.59
N GLY A 367 -25.05 -28.44 26.70
CA GLY A 367 -25.15 -29.83 27.10
C GLY A 367 -25.70 -30.71 25.98
N GLY A 368 -25.11 -31.90 25.90
CA GLY A 368 -25.47 -32.96 24.98
C GLY A 368 -26.95 -33.34 25.08
N ARG A 369 -27.53 -33.65 23.91
CA ARG A 369 -28.85 -34.27 23.81
C ARG A 369 -28.82 -35.67 24.44
N PRO A 370 -29.81 -36.07 25.25
CA PRO A 370 -29.86 -37.40 25.84
C PRO A 370 -30.26 -38.47 24.79
N PRO A 371 -29.78 -39.71 24.90
CA PRO A 371 -30.10 -40.77 23.94
C PRO A 371 -31.49 -41.35 24.23
N ARG A 372 -32.31 -41.45 23.19
CA ARG A 372 -33.61 -42.13 23.20
C ARG A 372 -33.38 -43.64 23.20
N GLN A 373 -33.72 -44.32 24.29
CA GLN A 373 -33.86 -45.77 24.37
C GLN A 373 -34.89 -46.27 23.35
N ARG A 374 -34.53 -47.30 22.57
CA ARG A 374 -35.48 -48.10 21.78
C ARG A 374 -35.31 -49.57 22.17
N GLN A 375 -36.40 -50.10 22.71
CA GLN A 375 -36.57 -51.47 23.19
C GLN A 375 -36.29 -52.53 22.11
N GLN A 376 -35.72 -53.63 22.57
CA GLN A 376 -35.60 -54.92 21.88
C GLN A 376 -36.96 -55.50 21.51
N ARG A 377 -37.03 -56.15 20.34
CA ARG A 377 -37.81 -57.37 20.13
C ARG A 377 -37.13 -58.31 19.12
N GLN A 378 -36.73 -59.46 19.66
CA GLN A 378 -36.56 -60.81 19.12
C GLN A 378 -36.82 -61.09 17.62
N GLY A 379 -35.93 -61.93 17.05
CA GLY A 379 -36.36 -63.10 16.26
C GLY A 379 -35.49 -63.49 15.05
N GLY A 380 -34.79 -64.63 15.13
CA GLY A 380 -34.80 -65.63 14.04
C GLY A 380 -33.59 -65.74 13.09
N SER A 381 -32.69 -66.67 13.44
CA SER A 381 -32.14 -67.80 12.64
C SER A 381 -31.58 -67.66 11.21
N GLY A 382 -30.41 -68.29 11.00
CA GLY A 382 -29.85 -68.79 9.73
C GLY A 382 -28.60 -68.00 9.28
N GLY A 383 -27.37 -68.51 9.21
CA GLY A 383 -26.88 -69.86 8.91
C GLY A 383 -26.21 -69.83 7.52
N GLY A 384 -24.88 -69.78 7.43
CA GLY A 384 -24.19 -69.90 6.13
C GLY A 384 -22.71 -69.48 6.12
N LYS A 385 -21.84 -70.46 5.85
CA LYS A 385 -20.36 -70.39 5.76
C LYS A 385 -19.85 -69.59 4.55
N GLY A 386 -18.61 -69.09 4.65
CA GLY A 386 -17.73 -68.89 3.48
C GLY A 386 -16.75 -67.72 3.56
N ARG A 387 -15.47 -67.99 3.84
CA ARG A 387 -14.30 -67.18 3.40
C ARG A 387 -13.81 -67.77 2.05
N PRO A 388 -12.99 -67.09 1.19
CA PRO A 388 -11.98 -66.09 1.56
C PRO A 388 -11.75 -64.90 0.58
N SER A 389 -10.99 -63.90 1.08
CA SER A 389 -10.03 -62.98 0.41
C SER A 389 -10.20 -62.58 -1.07
N SER A 390 -10.39 -61.27 -1.29
CA SER A 390 -9.90 -60.54 -2.48
C SER A 390 -9.52 -59.10 -2.11
N ALA A 391 -8.51 -58.57 -2.83
CA ALA A 391 -7.79 -57.32 -2.62
C ALA A 391 -8.66 -56.05 -2.67
N PRO A 392 -8.21 -54.90 -2.12
CA PRO A 392 -9.01 -53.68 -2.11
C PRO A 392 -9.03 -53.01 -3.50
N ALA A 393 -10.24 -52.72 -3.97
CA ALA A 393 -10.50 -51.88 -5.13
C ALA A 393 -10.14 -50.42 -4.81
N ALA A 394 -9.44 -49.78 -5.75
CA ALA A 394 -9.08 -48.36 -5.70
C ALA A 394 -10.34 -47.47 -5.77
N SER A 395 -10.52 -46.63 -4.76
CA SER A 395 -11.47 -45.52 -4.80
C SER A 395 -10.86 -44.36 -5.58
N ASN A 396 -11.27 -44.19 -6.83
CA ASN A 396 -10.96 -43.01 -7.64
C ASN A 396 -11.60 -41.77 -7.00
N GLY A 397 -10.80 -40.97 -6.32
CA GLY A 397 -11.19 -39.66 -5.80
C GLY A 397 -11.19 -38.60 -6.89
N ALA A 398 -12.06 -37.59 -6.71
CA ALA A 398 -12.30 -36.43 -7.58
C ALA A 398 -11.05 -35.68 -8.09
N MET A 399 -9.88 -35.96 -7.52
CA MET A 399 -8.59 -35.40 -7.94
C MET A 399 -8.08 -36.01 -9.26
N ALA A 400 -8.37 -37.28 -9.54
CA ALA A 400 -7.97 -37.93 -10.80
C ALA A 400 -8.75 -37.38 -12.00
N ASP A 401 -10.03 -37.02 -11.80
CA ASP A 401 -10.84 -36.37 -12.83
C ASP A 401 -10.45 -34.89 -13.03
N ALA A 402 -9.97 -34.22 -11.99
CA ALA A 402 -9.46 -32.85 -12.10
C ALA A 402 -8.16 -32.77 -12.93
N LEU A 403 -7.26 -33.75 -12.77
CA LEU A 403 -6.00 -33.81 -13.52
C LEU A 403 -6.21 -34.12 -15.00
N ARG A 404 -7.19 -34.98 -15.32
CA ARG A 404 -7.54 -35.30 -16.71
C ARG A 404 -8.20 -34.11 -17.43
N ARG A 405 -8.99 -33.30 -16.71
CA ARG A 405 -9.58 -32.06 -17.23
C ARG A 405 -8.57 -30.92 -17.41
N ALA A 406 -7.45 -30.96 -16.69
CA ALA A 406 -6.37 -29.99 -16.83
C ALA A 406 -5.34 -30.37 -17.91
N GLY A 407 -5.53 -31.48 -18.63
CA GLY A 407 -4.63 -31.90 -19.73
C GLY A 407 -3.23 -32.31 -19.27
N LEU A 408 -3.09 -32.75 -18.02
CA LEU A 408 -1.79 -33.06 -17.39
C LEU A 408 -1.70 -34.52 -16.92
N ALA A 409 -2.43 -35.43 -17.59
CA ALA A 409 -2.35 -36.87 -17.36
C ALA A 409 -1.98 -37.59 -18.65
#